data_AF-A0AAW0GNX1-F1
#
_entry.id   AF-A0AAW0GNX1-F1
#
_cell.length_a   1.000
_cell.length_b   1.000
_cell.length_c   1.000
_cell.angle_alpha   90.00
_cell.angle_beta   90.00
_cell.angle_gamma   90.00
#
_symmetry.space_group_name_H-M   'P 1'
#
loop_
_entity.id
_entity.type
_entity.pdbx_description
1 polymer ?
#
loop_
_entity_poly.entity_id
_entity_poly.type
_entity_poly.pdbx_seq_one_letter_code
_entity_poly.pdbx_strand_id
1 'polypeptide(L)'
;MATTEVQNAPIENTIEAPAQAAVPIPLAQSSAGRVSGKSWKIPKTATVRSNLPRGVKSTYEERMEKTTKEKAVKALERELKEEKKAEIQRRREVTLERKKAAEEKKRLEEDTAKMGAKRAARLRRRAGRTKKINH
;
A
#
# COMPACT_ATOMS: atom_id res chain seq x y z
N MET A 1 40.09 -96.17 55.86
CA MET A 1 41.27 -95.27 55.91
C MET A 1 40.78 -93.85 55.69
N ALA A 2 41.24 -92.86 56.48
CA ALA A 2 40.91 -91.42 56.39
C ALA A 2 39.41 -91.05 56.62
N THR A 3 38.93 -90.11 57.46
CA THR A 3 39.49 -88.96 58.25
C THR A 3 40.35 -87.99 57.43
N THR A 4 40.09 -86.70 57.28
CA THR A 4 39.25 -85.68 57.98
C THR A 4 38.40 -84.90 56.92
N GLU A 5 37.76 -83.73 57.09
CA GLU A 5 37.90 -82.61 58.02
C GLU A 5 36.68 -81.67 57.97
N VAL A 6 36.40 -80.96 59.07
CA VAL A 6 35.41 -79.86 59.15
C VAL A 6 36.14 -78.56 59.42
N GLN A 7 35.91 -77.52 58.59
CA GLN A 7 36.17 -76.08 58.77
C GLN A 7 36.04 -75.40 57.38
N ASN A 8 35.74 -74.11 57.20
CA ASN A 8 35.37 -73.03 58.10
C ASN A 8 34.54 -72.00 57.30
N ALA A 9 33.65 -71.23 57.93
CA ALA A 9 33.15 -69.99 57.32
C ALA A 9 34.21 -68.87 57.48
N PRO A 10 34.18 -67.84 56.62
CA PRO A 10 33.70 -66.57 57.15
C PRO A 10 32.78 -65.79 56.21
N ILE A 11 32.01 -64.90 56.84
CA ILE A 11 31.16 -63.87 56.23
C ILE A 11 32.05 -62.66 55.91
N GLU A 12 31.86 -61.97 54.77
CA GLU A 12 32.12 -60.53 54.73
C GLU A 12 31.35 -59.77 53.64
N ASN A 13 31.01 -58.51 53.95
CA ASN A 13 30.05 -57.69 53.21
C ASN A 13 30.63 -57.01 51.97
N THR A 14 29.82 -56.96 50.90
CA THR A 14 29.85 -56.03 49.76
C THR A 14 28.44 -55.96 49.15
N ILE A 15 27.91 -54.85 48.64
CA ILE A 15 28.31 -53.43 48.72
C ILE A 15 27.03 -52.54 48.60
N GLU A 16 27.16 -51.26 48.27
CA GLU A 16 26.17 -50.19 48.41
C GLU A 16 25.29 -49.95 47.15
N ALA A 17 24.05 -49.52 47.37
CA ALA A 17 23.16 -49.01 46.33
C ALA A 17 23.39 -47.49 46.11
N PRO A 18 23.38 -46.97 44.86
CA PRO A 18 23.58 -45.55 44.61
C PRO A 18 22.33 -44.73 45.01
N ALA A 19 22.50 -43.87 46.02
CA ALA A 19 21.49 -42.89 46.41
C ALA A 19 21.26 -41.86 45.29
N GLN A 20 20.02 -41.77 44.80
CA GLN A 20 19.65 -40.75 43.80
C GLN A 20 19.54 -39.38 44.47
N ALA A 21 20.40 -38.45 44.07
CA ALA A 21 20.35 -37.07 44.55
C ALA A 21 19.08 -36.36 44.04
N ALA A 22 18.23 -35.91 44.96
CA ALA A 22 16.98 -35.24 44.63
C ALA A 22 17.24 -33.82 44.08
N VAL A 23 16.99 -33.62 42.79
CA VAL A 23 16.97 -32.28 42.18
C VAL A 23 15.71 -31.50 42.62
N PRO A 24 15.81 -30.23 43.04
CA PRO A 24 14.65 -29.46 43.47
C PRO A 24 13.78 -29.07 42.28
N ILE A 25 12.61 -29.71 42.16
CA ILE A 25 11.61 -29.39 41.13
C ILE A 25 11.05 -27.99 41.41
N PRO A 26 11.16 -27.01 40.49
CA PRO A 26 10.58 -25.69 40.67
C PRO A 26 9.04 -25.79 40.59
N LEU A 27 8.37 -25.52 41.70
CA LEU A 27 6.90 -25.44 41.74
C LEU A 27 6.41 -24.33 40.80
N ALA A 28 5.59 -24.71 39.82
CA ALA A 28 4.96 -23.75 38.90
C ALA A 28 4.13 -22.71 39.66
N GLN A 29 4.11 -21.47 39.16
CA GLN A 29 3.34 -20.39 39.76
C GLN A 29 1.82 -20.63 39.57
N SER A 30 1.21 -21.31 40.54
CA SER A 30 -0.25 -21.34 40.68
C SER A 30 -0.76 -19.95 41.05
N SER A 31 -2.04 -19.66 40.79
CA SER A 31 -2.66 -18.37 41.12
C SER A 31 -2.74 -18.05 42.61
N ALA A 32 -2.26 -18.94 43.48
CA ALA A 32 -2.17 -18.77 44.94
C ALA A 32 -0.77 -18.34 45.44
N GLY A 33 0.30 -18.53 44.66
CA GLY A 33 1.66 -18.05 44.98
C GLY A 33 2.23 -18.49 46.34
N ARG A 34 3.14 -17.68 46.90
CA ARG A 34 3.71 -17.82 48.27
C ARG A 34 3.11 -16.81 49.28
N VAL A 35 1.97 -16.20 48.96
CA VAL A 35 1.39 -15.10 49.73
C VAL A 35 0.05 -15.54 50.31
N SER A 36 -0.28 -15.12 51.54
CA SER A 36 -1.54 -15.42 52.24
C SER A 36 -2.76 -14.70 51.65
N GLY A 37 -3.00 -14.91 50.36
CA GLY A 37 -4.15 -14.46 49.61
C GLY A 37 -5.34 -15.42 49.73
N LYS A 38 -6.55 -14.91 49.43
CA LYS A 38 -7.78 -15.70 49.46
C LYS A 38 -7.86 -16.55 48.18
N SER A 39 -7.16 -17.69 48.18
CA SER A 39 -7.04 -18.63 47.05
C SER A 39 -8.39 -19.11 46.48
N TRP A 40 -9.44 -19.08 47.29
CA TRP A 40 -10.83 -19.37 46.90
C TRP A 40 -11.51 -18.26 46.06
N LYS A 41 -10.86 -17.11 45.85
CA LYS A 41 -11.37 -16.04 44.97
C LYS A 41 -10.81 -16.22 43.56
N ILE A 42 -11.68 -16.61 42.64
CA ILE A 42 -11.36 -16.70 41.20
C ILE A 42 -10.89 -15.32 40.70
N PRO A 43 -9.75 -15.21 39.99
CA PRO A 43 -9.30 -13.95 39.42
C PRO A 43 -10.29 -13.46 38.36
N LYS A 44 -10.79 -12.24 38.53
CA LYS A 44 -11.73 -11.62 37.58
C LYS A 44 -10.97 -11.13 36.34
N THR A 45 -10.94 -11.95 35.29
CA THR A 45 -10.47 -11.52 33.98
C THR A 45 -11.52 -10.65 33.28
N ALA A 46 -11.09 -9.71 32.44
CA ALA A 46 -12.02 -8.90 31.65
C ALA A 46 -12.72 -9.79 30.60
N THR A 47 -14.05 -9.88 30.67
CA THR A 47 -14.83 -10.66 29.70
C THR A 47 -14.82 -9.99 28.33
N VAL A 48 -14.00 -10.50 27.40
CA VAL A 48 -13.99 -10.04 26.01
C VAL A 48 -15.29 -10.47 25.32
N ARG A 49 -16.32 -9.63 25.42
CA ARG A 49 -17.60 -9.82 24.73
C ARG A 49 -17.45 -9.43 23.27
N SER A 50 -17.39 -10.40 22.36
CA SER A 50 -17.54 -10.20 20.91
C SER A 50 -19.00 -9.90 20.51
N ASN A 51 -19.61 -8.95 21.22
CA ASN A 51 -21.02 -8.57 21.16
C ASN A 51 -21.34 -7.67 19.96
N LEU A 52 -20.76 -7.95 18.79
CA LEU A 52 -21.33 -7.42 17.55
C LEU A 52 -22.75 -8.01 17.42
N PRO A 53 -23.81 -7.20 17.32
CA PRO A 53 -25.17 -7.71 17.19
C PRO A 53 -25.31 -8.49 15.88
N ARG A 54 -26.23 -9.46 15.84
CA ARG A 54 -26.34 -10.43 14.72
C ARG A 54 -26.45 -9.76 13.35
N GLY A 55 -27.11 -8.60 13.25
CA GLY A 55 -27.24 -7.82 12.00
C GLY A 55 -26.00 -7.04 11.55
N VAL A 56 -24.95 -6.95 12.38
CA VAL A 56 -23.66 -6.30 12.03
C VAL A 56 -22.57 -7.34 11.72
N LYS A 57 -22.81 -8.61 12.05
CA LYS A 57 -21.93 -9.72 11.66
C LYS A 57 -22.11 -10.04 10.18
N SER A 58 -21.24 -9.49 9.33
CA SER A 58 -21.12 -9.94 7.93
C SER A 58 -20.25 -11.20 7.84
N THR A 59 -20.62 -12.12 6.94
CA THR A 59 -19.72 -13.21 6.53
C THR A 59 -18.54 -12.66 5.70
N TYR A 60 -17.48 -13.46 5.52
CA TYR A 60 -16.38 -13.08 4.64
C TYR A 60 -16.84 -13.00 3.17
N GLU A 61 -17.71 -13.93 2.77
CA GLU A 61 -18.29 -14.02 1.42
C GLU A 61 -19.11 -12.77 1.08
N GLU A 62 -20.03 -12.33 1.96
CA GLU A 62 -20.77 -11.07 1.81
C GLU A 62 -19.86 -9.85 1.65
N ARG A 63 -18.74 -9.81 2.38
CA ARG A 63 -17.75 -8.72 2.24
C ARG A 63 -17.05 -8.80 0.89
N MET A 64 -16.64 -9.99 0.46
CA MET A 64 -16.02 -10.18 -0.85
C MET A 64 -16.98 -9.77 -1.98
N GLU A 65 -18.24 -10.21 -1.94
CA GLU A 65 -19.28 -9.78 -2.89
C GLU A 65 -19.48 -8.27 -2.95
N LYS A 66 -19.48 -7.58 -1.79
CA LYS A 66 -19.57 -6.12 -1.77
C LYS A 66 -18.35 -5.49 -2.44
N THR A 67 -17.13 -5.98 -2.14
CA THR A 67 -15.92 -5.46 -2.80
C THR A 67 -15.87 -5.74 -4.30
N THR A 68 -16.38 -6.87 -4.80
CA THR A 68 -16.42 -7.14 -6.24
C THR A 68 -17.44 -6.25 -6.95
N LYS A 69 -18.63 -6.08 -6.38
CA LYS A 69 -19.66 -5.15 -6.88
C LYS A 69 -19.14 -3.71 -6.91
N GLU A 70 -18.49 -3.24 -5.84
CA GLU A 70 -17.85 -1.92 -5.80
C GLU A 70 -16.74 -1.75 -6.83
N LYS A 71 -15.90 -2.77 -7.04
CA LYS A 71 -14.82 -2.74 -8.04
C LYS A 71 -15.39 -2.63 -9.46
N ALA A 72 -16.47 -3.37 -9.76
CA ALA A 72 -17.15 -3.29 -11.06
C ALA A 72 -17.75 -1.90 -11.30
N VAL A 73 -18.45 -1.33 -10.31
CA VAL A 73 -18.99 0.04 -10.41
C VAL A 73 -17.88 1.08 -10.61
N LYS A 74 -16.75 0.96 -9.87
CA LYS A 74 -15.59 1.86 -10.00
C LYS A 74 -14.79 1.68 -11.30
N ALA A 75 -14.95 0.55 -12.00
CA ALA A 75 -14.40 0.36 -13.35
C ALA A 75 -15.26 1.12 -14.38
N LEU A 76 -16.57 0.86 -14.40
CA LEU A 76 -17.53 1.57 -15.26
C LEU A 76 -17.49 3.10 -15.06
N GLU A 77 -17.43 3.56 -13.81
CA GLU A 77 -17.30 4.99 -13.49
C GLU A 77 -16.02 5.61 -14.08
N ARG A 78 -14.93 4.83 -14.16
CA ARG A 78 -13.65 5.28 -14.71
C ARG A 78 -13.71 5.37 -16.23
N GLU A 79 -14.22 4.32 -16.88
CA GLU A 79 -14.42 4.25 -18.33
C GLU A 79 -15.23 5.46 -18.82
N LEU A 80 -16.41 5.71 -18.21
CA LEU A 80 -17.26 6.87 -18.53
C LEU A 80 -16.57 8.23 -18.29
N LYS A 81 -15.70 8.34 -17.27
CA LYS A 81 -14.91 9.56 -17.02
C LYS A 81 -13.78 9.73 -18.03
N GLU A 82 -13.17 8.65 -18.50
CA GLU A 82 -12.09 8.66 -19.48
C GLU A 82 -12.62 9.01 -20.88
N GLU A 83 -13.73 8.39 -21.31
CA GLU A 83 -14.45 8.76 -22.54
C GLU A 83 -14.82 10.25 -22.57
N LYS A 84 -15.44 10.75 -21.49
CA LYS A 84 -15.82 12.16 -21.37
C LYS A 84 -14.60 13.11 -21.41
N LYS A 85 -13.48 12.72 -20.82
CA LYS A 85 -12.23 13.50 -20.86
C LYS A 85 -11.63 13.50 -22.26
N ALA A 86 -11.57 12.34 -22.93
CA ALA A 86 -11.04 12.20 -24.28
C ALA A 86 -11.82 13.07 -25.28
N GLU A 87 -13.15 13.11 -25.20
CA GLU A 87 -13.97 13.98 -26.06
C GLU A 87 -13.74 15.48 -25.78
N ILE A 88 -13.57 15.88 -24.52
CA ILE A 88 -13.21 17.26 -24.16
C ILE A 88 -11.79 17.62 -24.66
N GLN A 89 -10.85 16.68 -24.60
CA GLN A 89 -9.48 16.85 -25.10
C GLN A 89 -9.47 17.03 -26.63
N ARG A 90 -10.13 16.14 -27.39
CA ARG A 90 -10.30 16.25 -28.85
C ARG A 90 -10.83 17.62 -29.28
N ARG A 91 -11.89 18.12 -28.62
CA ARG A 91 -12.46 19.45 -28.91
C ARG A 91 -11.48 20.60 -28.62
N ARG A 92 -10.68 20.48 -27.57
CA ARG A 92 -9.63 21.46 -27.22
C ARG A 92 -8.49 21.42 -28.24
N GLU A 93 -8.02 20.24 -28.61
CA GLU A 93 -6.97 20.01 -29.61
C GLU A 93 -7.34 20.62 -30.96
N VAL A 94 -8.50 20.26 -31.51
CA VAL A 94 -9.02 20.84 -32.78
C VAL A 94 -9.14 22.37 -32.70
N THR A 95 -9.52 22.92 -31.53
CA THR A 95 -9.61 24.38 -31.35
C THR A 95 -8.23 25.04 -31.28
N LEU A 96 -7.25 24.40 -30.64
CA LEU A 96 -5.87 24.87 -30.55
C LEU A 96 -5.16 24.79 -31.90
N GLU A 97 -5.36 23.71 -32.67
CA GLU A 97 -4.85 23.55 -34.04
C GLU A 97 -5.38 24.64 -34.97
N ARG A 98 -6.70 24.92 -34.94
CA ARG A 98 -7.31 26.00 -35.71
C ARG A 98 -6.73 27.37 -35.36
N LYS A 99 -6.47 27.63 -34.07
CA LYS A 99 -5.83 28.89 -33.62
C LYS A 99 -4.38 28.99 -34.12
N LYS A 100 -3.57 27.95 -33.92
CA LYS A 100 -2.18 27.89 -34.41
C LYS A 100 -2.10 28.11 -35.92
N ALA A 101 -2.92 27.41 -36.70
CA ALA A 101 -2.95 27.57 -38.16
C ALA A 101 -3.35 28.99 -38.58
N ALA A 102 -4.29 29.63 -37.87
CA ALA A 102 -4.67 31.02 -38.12
C ALA A 102 -3.56 32.02 -37.74
N GLU A 103 -2.87 31.79 -36.62
CA GLU A 103 -1.73 32.59 -36.16
C GLU A 103 -0.53 32.50 -37.13
N GLU A 104 -0.19 31.29 -37.58
CA GLU A 104 0.85 31.06 -38.59
C GLU A 104 0.52 31.73 -39.92
N LYS A 105 -0.73 31.57 -40.41
CA LYS A 105 -1.22 32.24 -41.63
C LYS A 105 -1.14 33.76 -41.50
N LYS A 106 -1.61 34.33 -40.38
CA LYS A 106 -1.52 35.78 -40.12
C LYS A 106 -0.08 36.26 -40.09
N ARG A 107 0.83 35.52 -39.46
CA ARG A 107 2.27 35.85 -39.40
C ARG A 107 2.90 35.86 -40.80
N LEU A 108 2.53 34.91 -41.67
CA LEU A 108 2.99 34.89 -43.07
C LEU A 108 2.39 36.03 -43.90
N GLU A 109 1.12 36.36 -43.70
CA GLU A 109 0.45 37.52 -44.33
C GLU A 109 1.11 38.85 -43.91
N GLU A 110 1.44 39.01 -42.62
CA GLU A 110 2.18 40.17 -42.12
C GLU A 110 3.60 40.27 -42.72
N ASP A 111 4.33 39.16 -42.80
CA ASP A 111 5.71 39.16 -43.32
C ASP A 111 5.72 39.41 -44.85
N THR A 112 4.76 38.86 -45.60
CA THR A 112 4.58 39.17 -47.02
C THR A 112 4.13 40.62 -47.23
N ALA A 113 3.23 41.16 -46.41
CA ALA A 113 2.84 42.57 -46.44
C ALA A 113 4.02 43.52 -46.14
N LYS A 114 4.86 43.21 -45.14
CA LYS A 114 6.11 43.95 -44.83
C LYS A 114 7.04 43.95 -46.05
N MET A 115 7.17 42.83 -46.75
CA MET A 115 8.02 42.73 -47.95
C MET A 115 7.43 43.48 -49.15
N GLY A 116 6.11 43.41 -49.36
CA GLY A 116 5.38 44.21 -50.34
C GLY A 116 5.54 45.72 -50.11
N ALA A 117 5.38 46.17 -48.86
CA ALA A 117 5.61 47.56 -48.46
C ALA A 117 7.06 48.01 -48.69
N LYS A 118 8.05 47.17 -48.35
CA LYS A 118 9.47 47.44 -48.67
C LYS A 118 9.71 47.56 -50.18
N ARG A 119 9.10 46.71 -51.01
CA ARG A 119 9.20 46.77 -52.48
C ARG A 119 8.54 48.04 -53.04
N ALA A 120 7.35 48.39 -52.57
CA ALA A 120 6.67 49.63 -52.95
C ALA A 120 7.47 50.88 -52.54
N ALA A 121 8.09 50.88 -51.36
CA ALA A 121 8.98 51.96 -50.92
C ALA A 121 10.24 52.08 -51.81
N ARG A 122 10.86 50.96 -52.22
CA ARG A 122 11.98 50.97 -53.19
C ARG A 122 11.57 51.55 -54.54
N LEU A 123 10.40 51.17 -55.07
CA LEU A 123 9.88 51.72 -56.33
C LEU A 123 9.59 53.22 -56.23
N ARG A 124 8.98 53.69 -55.13
CA ARG A 124 8.76 55.12 -54.87
C ARG A 124 10.06 55.91 -54.84
N ARG A 125 11.12 55.38 -54.21
CA ARG A 125 12.47 55.98 -54.22
C ARG A 125 13.07 56.02 -55.62
N ARG A 126 13.02 54.90 -56.37
CA ARG A 126 13.54 54.81 -57.75
C ARG A 126 12.82 55.77 -58.71
N ALA A 127 11.53 56.00 -58.51
CA ALA A 127 10.75 56.94 -59.31
C ALA A 127 11.06 58.43 -59.01
N GLY A 128 11.93 58.74 -58.04
CA GLY A 128 12.35 60.11 -57.72
C GLY A 128 11.24 61.06 -57.26
N ARG A 129 10.01 60.56 -57.06
CA ARG A 129 8.81 61.38 -56.88
C ARG A 129 8.80 62.00 -55.49
N THR A 130 9.06 63.30 -55.42
CA THR A 130 9.03 64.07 -54.17
C THR A 130 7.61 64.12 -53.61
N LYS A 131 7.49 64.28 -52.28
CA LYS A 131 6.18 64.30 -51.59
C LYS A 131 5.34 65.55 -51.93
N LYS A 132 5.98 66.59 -52.47
CA LYS A 132 5.36 67.88 -52.80
C LYS A 132 4.88 67.87 -54.25
N ILE A 133 3.62 67.49 -54.45
CA ILE A 133 2.90 67.84 -55.67
C ILE A 133 2.52 69.31 -55.51
N ASN A 134 3.23 70.20 -56.22
CA ASN A 134 2.69 71.54 -56.44
C ASN A 134 1.52 71.39 -57.42
N HIS A 135 0.38 71.94 -57.06
CA HIS A 135 -0.75 72.19 -57.94
C HIS A 135 -0.63 73.60 -58.50
#